data_AF-A0A0M3K790-F1
#
_entry.id   AF-A0A0M3K790-F1
#
_cell.length_a   1.000
_cell.length_b   1.000
_cell.length_c   1.000
_cell.angle_alpha   90.00
_cell.angle_beta   90.00
_cell.angle_gamma   90.00
#
_symmetry.space_group_name_H-M   'P 1'
#
loop_
_entity.id
_entity.type
_entity.pdbx_description
1 polymer ?
#
loop_
_entity_poly.entity_id
_entity_poly.type
_entity_poly.pdbx_seq_one_letter_code
_entity_poly.pdbx_strand_id
1 'polypeptide(L)'
;MDLSKMSNADRVQLCRRYFYIGLALLPLVWIVNFVCFFRYAFFVDTSPAQKIIRKYVIFSLVGASFWIVILTVWEVYFQWQRLKGFEWTDRLSFVFPLGYV
;
A
#
# COMPACT_ATOMS: atom_id res chain seq x y z
N MET A 1 -7.29 -15.12 -7.99
CA MET A 1 -8.77 -15.05 -7.93
C MET A 1 -9.27 -14.53 -9.26
N ASP A 2 -10.14 -15.27 -9.93
CA ASP A 2 -10.75 -14.84 -11.19
C ASP A 2 -11.82 -13.78 -10.90
N LEU A 3 -11.44 -12.50 -10.96
CA LEU A 3 -12.35 -11.37 -10.74
C LEU A 3 -13.45 -11.30 -11.82
N SER A 4 -13.22 -11.94 -12.97
CA SER A 4 -14.14 -12.06 -14.10
C SER A 4 -15.45 -12.78 -13.75
N LYS A 5 -15.42 -13.76 -12.84
CA LYS A 5 -16.57 -14.61 -12.47
C LYS A 5 -17.42 -14.06 -11.32
N MET A 6 -17.01 -12.95 -10.69
CA MET A 6 -17.73 -12.36 -9.55
C MET A 6 -18.81 -11.35 -9.97
N SER A 7 -19.89 -11.29 -9.19
CA SER A 7 -20.92 -10.25 -9.32
C SER A 7 -20.34 -8.86 -9.00
N ASN A 8 -20.95 -7.81 -9.57
CA ASN A 8 -20.53 -6.43 -9.35
C ASN A 8 -20.61 -6.02 -7.86
N ALA A 9 -21.56 -6.58 -7.10
CA ALA A 9 -21.68 -6.32 -5.67
C ALA A 9 -20.52 -6.93 -4.86
N ASP A 10 -20.12 -8.17 -5.18
CA ASP A 10 -19.03 -8.87 -4.49
C ASP A 10 -17.69 -8.18 -4.72
N ARG A 11 -17.47 -7.68 -5.96
CA ARG A 11 -16.27 -6.89 -6.30
C ARG A 11 -16.16 -5.62 -5.43
N VAL A 12 -17.27 -4.91 -5.20
CA VAL A 12 -17.30 -3.73 -4.32
C VAL A 12 -16.96 -4.12 -2.89
N GLN A 13 -17.56 -5.19 -2.38
CA GLN A 13 -17.31 -5.66 -1.01
C GLN A 13 -15.85 -6.09 -0.82
N LEU A 14 -15.27 -6.77 -1.82
CA LEU A 14 -13.87 -7.17 -1.83
C LEU A 14 -12.95 -5.94 -1.82
N CYS A 15 -13.14 -5.00 -2.75
CA CYS A 15 -12.35 -3.76 -2.82
C CYS A 15 -12.40 -2.98 -1.49
N ARG A 16 -13.58 -2.90 -0.85
CA ARG A 16 -13.76 -2.25 0.44
C ARG A 16 -13.02 -2.98 1.58
N ARG A 17 -13.04 -4.32 1.60
CA ARG A 17 -12.26 -5.11 2.58
C ARG A 17 -10.77 -4.90 2.42
N TYR A 18 -10.25 -4.96 1.18
CA TYR A 18 -8.83 -4.70 0.92
C TYR A 18 -8.43 -3.28 1.33
N PHE A 19 -9.30 -2.28 1.12
CA PHE A 19 -9.07 -0.93 1.62
C PHE A 19 -8.93 -0.86 3.14
N TYR A 20 -9.83 -1.49 3.90
CA TYR A 20 -9.75 -1.52 5.36
C TYR A 20 -8.57 -2.33 5.88
N ILE A 21 -8.21 -3.44 5.23
CA ILE A 21 -7.02 -4.22 5.59
C ILE A 21 -5.76 -3.37 5.39
N GLY A 22 -5.70 -2.56 4.34
CA GLY A 22 -4.56 -1.65 4.12
C GLY A 22 -4.40 -0.58 5.20
N LEU A 23 -5.48 -0.22 5.92
CA LEU A 23 -5.39 0.69 7.08
C LEU A 23 -4.62 0.08 8.26
N ALA A 24 -4.43 -1.24 8.29
CA ALA A 24 -3.61 -1.92 9.30
C ALA A 24 -2.10 -1.73 9.08
N LEU A 25 -1.67 -0.60 8.48
CA LEU A 25 -0.28 -0.25 8.15
C LEU A 25 0.34 -1.11 7.03
N LEU A 26 -0.47 -1.61 6.10
CA LEU A 26 -0.01 -2.46 4.99
C LEU A 26 -0.15 -1.72 3.65
N PRO A 27 0.83 -0.87 3.26
CA PRO A 27 0.78 -0.15 1.98
C PRO A 27 0.74 -1.09 0.76
N LEU A 28 1.39 -2.26 0.86
CA LEU A 28 1.38 -3.27 -0.19
C LEU A 28 -0.03 -3.76 -0.53
N VAL A 29 -0.92 -3.87 0.46
CA VAL A 29 -2.31 -4.30 0.25
C VAL A 29 -3.08 -3.28 -0.57
N TRP A 30 -2.86 -1.98 -0.33
CA TRP A 30 -3.47 -0.93 -1.16
C TRP A 30 -2.92 -0.90 -2.58
N ILE A 31 -1.63 -1.20 -2.79
CA ILE A 31 -1.07 -1.33 -4.14
C ILE A 31 -1.72 -2.50 -4.88
N VAL A 32 -1.85 -3.66 -4.22
CA VAL A 32 -2.54 -4.82 -4.79
C VAL A 32 -4.00 -4.49 -5.11
N ASN A 33 -4.71 -3.81 -4.20
CA ASN A 33 -6.07 -3.34 -4.44
C ASN A 33 -6.13 -2.43 -5.67
N PHE A 34 -5.19 -1.49 -5.79
CA PHE A 34 -5.10 -0.60 -6.95
C PHE A 34 -4.90 -1.40 -8.25
N VAL A 35 -3.88 -2.25 -8.32
CA VAL A 35 -3.53 -3.00 -9.54
C VAL A 35 -4.63 -3.98 -9.96
N CYS A 36 -5.20 -4.74 -9.03
CA CYS A 36 -6.26 -5.72 -9.33
C CYS A 36 -7.56 -5.06 -9.80
N PHE A 37 -7.95 -3.94 -9.19
CA PHE A 37 -9.20 -3.26 -9.52
C PHE A 37 -9.04 -2.12 -10.53
N PHE A 38 -7.82 -1.77 -10.94
CA PHE A 38 -7.56 -0.72 -11.93
C PHE A 38 -8.35 -0.95 -13.22
N ARG A 39 -8.29 -2.18 -13.76
CA ARG A 39 -9.00 -2.52 -14.99
C ARG A 39 -10.52 -2.37 -14.83
N TYR A 40 -11.07 -2.77 -13.69
CA TYR A 40 -12.50 -2.65 -13.39
C TYR A 40 -12.94 -1.22 -13.09
N ALA A 41 -12.05 -0.37 -12.59
CA ALA A 41 -12.33 1.03 -12.29
C ALA A 41 -12.33 1.90 -13.56
N PHE A 42 -11.46 1.61 -14.53
CA PHE A 42 -11.22 2.48 -15.70
C PHE A 42 -11.70 1.91 -17.05
N PHE A 43 -11.78 0.59 -17.23
CA PHE A 43 -12.12 -0.03 -18.52
C PHE A 43 -13.52 -0.65 -18.60
N VAL A 44 -14.27 -0.75 -17.50
CA VAL A 44 -15.64 -1.31 -17.49
C VAL A 44 -16.68 -0.21 -17.64
N ASP A 45 -17.76 -0.51 -18.37
CA ASP A 45 -18.89 0.38 -18.63
C ASP A 45 -19.52 0.99 -17.37
N THR A 46 -20.17 2.15 -17.56
CA THR A 46 -20.69 3.07 -16.54
C THR A 46 -21.77 2.44 -15.64
N SER A 47 -21.36 1.59 -14.70
CA SER A 47 -22.20 0.99 -13.66
C SER A 47 -22.09 1.79 -12.36
N PRO A 48 -23.16 1.91 -11.55
CA PRO A 48 -23.06 2.53 -10.22
C PRO A 48 -21.99 1.88 -9.33
N ALA A 49 -21.76 0.57 -9.47
CA ALA A 49 -20.72 -0.16 -8.75
C ALA A 49 -19.29 0.30 -9.14
N GLN A 50 -19.07 0.62 -10.42
CA GLN A 50 -17.77 1.09 -10.93
C GLN A 50 -17.38 2.42 -10.29
N LYS A 51 -18.32 3.36 -10.10
CA LYS A 51 -18.05 4.65 -9.44
C LYS A 51 -17.56 4.46 -8.01
N ILE A 52 -18.14 3.50 -7.29
CA ILE A 52 -17.75 3.15 -5.92
C ILE A 52 -16.34 2.55 -5.92
N ILE A 53 -16.07 1.55 -6.78
CA ILE A 53 -14.74 0.92 -6.91
C ILE A 53 -13.69 1.97 -7.24
N ARG A 54 -13.94 2.85 -8.21
CA ARG A 54 -13.00 3.91 -8.59
C ARG A 54 -12.64 4.82 -7.43
N LYS A 55 -13.62 5.22 -6.61
CA LYS A 55 -13.37 6.04 -5.40
C LYS A 55 -12.45 5.33 -4.41
N TYR A 56 -12.70 4.05 -4.11
CA TYR A 56 -11.86 3.27 -3.20
C TYR A 56 -10.46 2.99 -3.76
N VAL A 57 -10.34 2.73 -5.06
CA VAL A 57 -9.06 2.51 -5.75
C VAL A 57 -8.20 3.77 -5.69
N ILE A 58 -8.78 4.96 -5.90
CA ILE A 58 -8.07 6.24 -5.78
C ILE A 58 -7.65 6.48 -4.33
N PHE A 59 -8.52 6.23 -3.35
CA PHE A 59 -8.13 6.37 -1.94
C PHE A 59 -7.03 5.38 -1.53
N SER A 60 -7.06 4.15 -2.03
CA SER A 60 -5.97 3.19 -1.85
C SER A 60 -4.66 3.70 -2.44
N LEU A 61 -4.69 4.30 -3.64
CA LEU A 61 -3.49 4.89 -4.25
C LEU A 61 -2.93 6.02 -3.38
N VAL A 62 -3.78 6.96 -2.94
CA VAL A 62 -3.38 8.08 -2.09
C VAL A 62 -2.80 7.56 -0.76
N GLY A 63 -3.46 6.60 -0.13
CA GLY A 63 -2.97 5.96 1.09
C GLY A 63 -1.62 5.28 0.89
N ALA A 64 -1.45 4.52 -0.20
CA ALA A 64 -0.20 3.86 -0.53
C ALA A 64 0.93 4.86 -0.77
N SER A 65 0.68 5.92 -1.55
CA SER A 65 1.67 6.98 -1.78
C SER A 65 2.07 7.69 -0.49
N PHE A 66 1.10 7.99 0.39
CA PHE A 66 1.37 8.59 1.69
C PHE A 66 2.29 7.71 2.55
N TRP A 67 2.02 6.40 2.60
CA TRP A 67 2.86 5.46 3.35
C TRP A 67 4.24 5.26 2.75
N ILE A 68 4.36 5.24 1.42
CA ILE A 68 5.68 5.18 0.76
C ILE A 68 6.52 6.40 1.14
N VAL A 69 5.93 7.59 1.15
CA VAL A 69 6.63 8.81 1.57
C VAL A 69 7.07 8.71 3.03
N ILE A 70 6.18 8.30 3.94
CA ILE A 70 6.52 8.13 5.35
C ILE A 70 7.67 7.14 5.54
N LEU A 71 7.59 5.96 4.92
CA LEU A 71 8.64 4.94 5.03
C LEU A 71 9.95 5.43 4.45
N THR A 72 9.92 6.13 3.31
CA THR A 72 11.12 6.67 2.67
C THR A 72 11.78 7.73 3.56
N VAL A 73 11.00 8.65 4.14
CA VAL A 73 11.50 9.67 5.07
C VAL A 73 12.09 9.02 6.31
N TRP A 74 11.43 7.99 6.86
CA TRP A 74 11.93 7.24 8.01
C TRP A 74 13.24 6.52 7.70
N GLU A 75 13.34 5.83 6.57
CA GLU A 75 14.57 5.15 6.13
C GLU A 75 15.72 6.14 5.95
N VAL A 76 15.50 7.25 5.23
CA VAL A 76 16.55 8.28 5.03
C VAL A 76 17.00 8.85 6.37
N TYR A 77 16.07 9.16 7.27
CA TYR A 77 16.39 9.63 8.62
C TYR A 77 17.18 8.59 9.42
N PHE A 78 16.75 7.32 9.38
CA PHE A 78 17.42 6.23 10.08
C PHE A 78 18.85 6.02 9.57
N GLN A 79 19.05 5.98 8.25
CA GLN A 79 20.37 5.88 7.64
C GLN A 79 21.27 7.06 8.03
N TRP A 80 20.73 8.28 8.06
CA TRP A 80 21.48 9.47 8.48
C TRP A 80 21.92 9.41 9.94
N GLN A 81 21.05 8.97 10.86
CA GLN A 81 21.41 8.83 12.27
C GLN A 81 22.36 7.66 12.50
N ARG A 82 22.24 6.59 11.72
CA ARG A 82 23.11 5.43 11.81
C ARG A 82 24.53 5.75 11.37
N LEU A 83 24.72 6.60 10.36
CA LEU A 83 26.04 7.12 9.98
C LEU A 83 26.77 7.87 11.10
N LYS A 84 26.04 8.39 12.09
CA LYS A 84 26.63 9.07 13.25
C LYS A 84 27.06 8.10 14.36
N GLY A 85 26.75 6.81 14.25
CA GLY A 85 27.20 5.77 15.18
C GLY A 85 26.51 5.82 16.55
N PHE A 86 25.22 6.14 16.61
CA PHE A 86 24.49 6.13 17.89
C PHE A 86 24.14 4.70 18.35
N GLU A 87 24.25 4.42 19.64
CA GLU A 87 23.93 3.09 20.19
C GLU A 87 22.48 2.64 19.92
N TRP A 88 21.52 3.57 19.89
CA TRP A 88 20.12 3.22 19.66
C TRP A 88 19.86 2.78 18.21
N THR A 89 20.64 3.29 17.24
CA THR A 89 20.51 2.86 15.83
C THR A 89 21.04 1.46 15.62
N ASP A 90 22.05 1.06 16.39
CA ASP A 90 22.57 -0.31 16.33
C ASP A 90 21.59 -1.30 16.97
N ARG A 91 20.95 -0.93 18.09
CA ARG A 91 19.90 -1.76 18.72
C ARG A 91 18.68 -1.96 17.83
N LEU A 92 18.33 -0.96 17.01
CA LEU A 92 17.20 -1.04 16.07
C LEU A 92 17.59 -1.70 14.73
N SER A 93 18.88 -1.80 14.42
CA SER A 93 19.37 -2.38 13.18
C SER A 93 19.23 -3.90 13.18
N PHE A 94 18.42 -4.42 12.26
CA PHE A 94 18.31 -5.87 12.06
C PHE A 94 19.46 -6.42 11.20
N VAL A 95 19.93 -5.65 10.22
CA VAL A 95 21.01 -6.05 9.29
C VAL A 95 22.18 -5.08 9.40
N PHE A 96 23.35 -5.65 9.69
CA PHE A 96 24.64 -4.95 9.69
C PHE A 96 25.40 -5.24 8.40
N PRO A 97 25.95 -4.23 7.71
CA PRO A 97 26.83 -4.43 6.58
C PRO A 97 28.12 -5.06 7.08
N LEU A 98 28.61 -6.04 6.32
CA LEU A 98 29.91 -6.65 6.58
C LEU A 98 30.99 -5.55 6.46
N GLY A 99 31.76 -5.34 7.53
CA GLY A 99 32.80 -4.29 7.60
C GLY A 99 32.39 -3.00 8.32
N TYR A 100 31.24 -2.97 8.98
CA TYR A 100 30.92 -1.92 9.96
C TYR A 100 31.85 -2.07 11.18
N VAL A 101 32.72 -1.08 11.43
CA VAL A 101 33.65 -1.01 12.58
C VAL A 101 33.15 0.07 13.54
#